data_AF-A0A539DHG0-F1
#
_entry.id   AF-A0A539DHG0-F1
#
_cell.length_a   1.000
_cell.length_b   1.000
_cell.length_c   1.000
_cell.angle_alpha   90.00
_cell.angle_beta   90.00
_cell.angle_gamma   90.00
#
_symmetry.space_group_name_H-M   'P 1'
#
loop_
_entity.id
_entity.type
_entity.pdbx_description
1 polymer ?
#
loop_
_entity_poly.entity_id
_entity_poly.type
_entity_poly.pdbx_seq_one_letter_code
_entity_poly.pdbx_strand_id
1 'polypeptide(L)'
;GTIVGTFQYMSPEQLDGKESDARSDLWALGCVLYEMATGKRPFQGTTQASLISAIMRDTPPAMTVLNPMGSPVLERLVGALLAKDPDERIQTAHDARLQLQWAAEPASSSTSSAAMVGSGTLRRTRPGGGAAIAWGVAAVSFAAAVATWFMAPGRGDKEAGGRLRLTIQAPPGNTVSGASTSFALSPDGRTLAVVATDADGTGRLWLRHLGDLTTRRLDGTEHADQPFWSPDSRWIAFFAEGKLKKVAIAGGMPETICDAPDPRGGTWGTRDVIVFAPIAAGPLFSVAADGGAVTELVRPDSTRQETALRFPEFLPDGRQFLFVSLPDRKGEYDVHVGQIGSHERRQVLSAA
;
A
#
# COMPACT_ATOMS: atom_id res chain seq x y z
N GLY A 1 -24.22 -23.62 4.02
CA GLY A 1 -23.64 -22.34 4.48
C GLY A 1 -23.84 -21.32 3.39
N THR A 2 -24.59 -20.26 3.66
CA THR A 2 -24.89 -19.20 2.69
C THR A 2 -23.71 -18.24 2.68
N ILE A 3 -22.92 -18.29 1.60
CA ILE A 3 -21.86 -17.30 1.35
C ILE A 3 -22.57 -15.99 1.01
N VAL A 4 -22.53 -15.03 1.93
CA VAL A 4 -23.05 -13.68 1.74
C VAL A 4 -21.95 -12.84 1.13
N GLY A 5 -22.08 -12.52 -0.16
CA GLY A 5 -21.21 -11.62 -0.91
C GLY A 5 -21.92 -11.12 -2.16
N THR A 6 -21.54 -9.94 -2.65
CA THR A 6 -22.15 -9.32 -3.84
C THR A 6 -21.60 -9.97 -5.12
N PHE A 7 -22.10 -11.17 -5.45
CA PHE A 7 -21.66 -11.99 -6.62
C PHE A 7 -21.64 -11.25 -7.97
N GLN A 8 -22.38 -10.14 -8.08
CA GLN A 8 -22.61 -9.41 -9.33
C GLN A 8 -21.37 -8.71 -9.90
N TYR A 9 -20.33 -8.52 -9.08
CA TYR A 9 -19.07 -7.89 -9.50
C TYR A 9 -17.88 -8.85 -9.42
N MET A 10 -18.11 -10.12 -9.04
CA MET A 10 -17.05 -11.11 -9.00
C MET A 10 -16.58 -11.45 -10.42
N SER A 11 -15.28 -11.64 -10.55
CA SER A 11 -14.64 -12.10 -11.78
C SER A 11 -14.85 -13.60 -12.01
N PRO A 12 -14.76 -14.09 -13.27
CA PRO A 12 -14.84 -15.52 -13.59
C PRO A 12 -13.90 -16.40 -12.74
N GLU A 13 -12.65 -15.98 -12.56
CA GLU A 13 -11.64 -16.71 -11.79
C GLU A 13 -11.98 -16.82 -10.30
N GLN A 14 -12.60 -15.78 -9.71
CA GLN A 14 -13.07 -15.81 -8.33
C GLN A 14 -14.23 -16.79 -8.16
N LEU A 15 -15.11 -16.91 -9.16
CA LEU A 15 -16.22 -17.86 -9.15
C LEU A 15 -15.77 -19.31 -9.38
N ASP A 16 -14.70 -19.50 -10.16
CA ASP A 16 -14.02 -20.79 -10.34
C ASP A 16 -13.17 -21.20 -9.13
N GLY A 17 -12.97 -20.31 -8.14
CA GLY A 17 -12.11 -20.55 -6.98
C GLY A 17 -10.61 -20.59 -7.30
N LYS A 18 -10.21 -20.02 -8.44
CA LYS A 18 -8.79 -19.83 -8.81
C LYS A 18 -8.20 -18.66 -8.02
N GLU A 19 -6.87 -18.57 -8.01
CA GLU A 19 -6.21 -17.39 -7.45
C GLU A 19 -6.67 -16.13 -8.20
N SER A 20 -7.04 -15.10 -7.44
CA SER A 20 -7.40 -13.79 -7.96
C SER A 20 -6.29 -12.81 -7.68
N ASP A 21 -5.98 -11.95 -8.65
CA ASP A 21 -4.98 -10.91 -8.56
C ASP A 21 -5.61 -9.54 -8.87
N ALA A 22 -4.78 -8.52 -9.10
CA ALA A 22 -5.24 -7.15 -9.40
C ALA A 22 -6.18 -7.07 -10.63
N ARG A 23 -6.17 -8.06 -11.53
CA ARG A 23 -7.03 -8.11 -12.72
C ARG A 23 -8.47 -8.48 -12.38
N SER A 24 -8.71 -9.07 -11.22
CA SER A 24 -10.07 -9.26 -10.68
C SER A 24 -10.67 -7.93 -10.22
N ASP A 25 -9.86 -7.02 -9.67
CA ASP A 25 -10.32 -5.65 -9.34
C ASP A 25 -10.61 -4.84 -10.61
N LEU A 26 -9.82 -5.03 -11.67
CA LEU A 26 -10.08 -4.41 -12.99
C LEU A 26 -11.38 -4.91 -13.62
N TRP A 27 -11.70 -6.19 -13.46
CA TRP A 27 -13.01 -6.73 -13.84
C TRP A 27 -14.16 -6.03 -13.10
N ALA A 28 -14.05 -5.93 -11.76
CA ALA A 28 -15.06 -5.26 -10.95
C ALA A 28 -15.24 -3.79 -11.36
N LEU A 29 -14.15 -3.09 -11.66
CA LEU A 29 -14.18 -1.74 -12.22
C LEU A 29 -14.94 -1.71 -13.56
N GLY A 30 -14.68 -2.66 -14.46
CA GLY A 30 -15.41 -2.81 -15.73
C GLY A 30 -16.92 -2.94 -15.52
N CYS A 31 -17.33 -3.75 -14.55
CA CYS A 31 -18.74 -3.93 -14.20
C CYS A 31 -19.38 -2.62 -13.71
N VAL A 32 -18.69 -1.87 -12.84
CA VAL A 32 -19.16 -0.59 -12.32
C VAL A 32 -19.24 0.46 -13.44
N LEU A 33 -18.23 0.55 -14.31
CA LEU A 33 -18.23 1.47 -15.45
C LEU A 33 -19.38 1.18 -16.42
N TYR A 34 -19.63 -0.11 -16.71
CA TYR A 34 -20.78 -0.53 -17.53
C TYR A 34 -22.11 -0.10 -16.90
N GLU A 35 -22.28 -0.34 -15.60
CA GLU A 35 -23.52 -0.01 -14.89
C GLU A 35 -23.74 1.50 -14.79
N MET A 36 -22.68 2.29 -14.54
CA MET A 36 -22.78 3.75 -14.54
C MET A 36 -23.15 4.31 -15.91
N ALA A 37 -22.62 3.73 -16.99
CA ALA A 37 -22.86 4.23 -18.34
C ALA A 37 -24.19 3.79 -18.95
N THR A 38 -24.75 2.66 -18.52
CA THR A 38 -25.97 2.06 -19.09
C THR A 38 -27.17 2.03 -18.13
N GLY A 39 -26.94 2.29 -16.84
CA GLY A 39 -27.94 2.13 -15.77
C GLY A 39 -28.33 0.67 -15.50
N LYS A 40 -27.66 -0.30 -16.11
CA LYS A 40 -27.95 -1.73 -15.99
C LYS A 40 -26.67 -2.51 -15.73
N ARG A 41 -26.77 -3.60 -14.99
CA ARG A 41 -25.64 -4.51 -14.77
C ARG A 41 -25.24 -5.24 -16.05
N PRO A 42 -23.94 -5.53 -16.23
CA PRO A 42 -23.45 -6.25 -17.41
C PRO A 42 -23.96 -7.70 -17.47
N PHE A 43 -24.11 -8.37 -16.32
CA PHE A 43 -24.60 -9.74 -16.20
C PHE A 43 -25.77 -9.81 -15.22
N GLN A 44 -26.80 -10.58 -15.58
CA GLN A 44 -28.01 -10.75 -14.77
C GLN A 44 -28.47 -12.21 -14.84
N GLY A 45 -29.06 -12.71 -13.76
CA GLY A 45 -29.61 -14.07 -13.70
C GLY A 45 -30.75 -14.13 -12.69
N THR A 46 -31.77 -14.93 -12.97
CA THR A 46 -32.92 -15.15 -12.07
C THR A 46 -32.56 -15.99 -10.84
N THR A 47 -31.43 -16.69 -10.88
CA THR A 47 -30.88 -17.49 -9.79
C THR A 47 -29.38 -17.23 -9.68
N GLN A 48 -28.78 -17.56 -8.53
CA GLN A 48 -27.34 -17.41 -8.34
C GLN A 48 -26.53 -18.25 -9.34
N ALA A 49 -26.98 -19.47 -9.65
CA ALA A 49 -26.34 -20.34 -10.63
C ALA A 49 -26.44 -19.76 -12.05
N SER A 50 -27.57 -19.14 -12.43
CA SER A 50 -27.69 -18.51 -13.75
C SER A 50 -26.86 -17.23 -13.86
N LEU A 51 -26.72 -16.46 -12.79
CA LEU A 51 -25.81 -15.32 -12.74
C LEU A 51 -24.35 -15.74 -12.87
N ILE A 52 -23.92 -16.78 -12.14
CA ILE A 52 -22.56 -17.34 -12.25
C ILE A 52 -22.31 -17.81 -13.68
N SER A 53 -23.25 -18.56 -14.28
CA SER A 53 -23.13 -18.98 -15.67
C SER A 53 -22.99 -17.80 -16.64
N ALA A 54 -23.78 -16.73 -16.45
CA ALA A 54 -23.70 -15.54 -17.28
C ALA A 54 -22.34 -14.83 -17.13
N ILE A 55 -21.81 -14.71 -15.90
CA ILE A 55 -20.48 -14.15 -15.65
C ILE A 55 -19.40 -15.02 -16.33
N MET A 56 -19.54 -16.34 -16.34
CA MET A 56 -18.55 -17.23 -16.92
C MET A 56 -18.56 -17.28 -18.45
N ARG A 57 -19.72 -17.06 -19.10
CA ARG A 57 -19.91 -17.41 -20.53
C ARG A 57 -20.41 -16.27 -21.39
N ASP A 58 -21.27 -15.41 -20.86
CA ASP A 58 -21.99 -14.46 -21.68
C ASP A 58 -21.17 -13.19 -21.90
N THR A 59 -21.42 -12.49 -23.00
CA THR A 59 -20.88 -11.15 -23.25
C THR A 59 -21.96 -10.12 -22.92
N PRO A 60 -21.66 -9.04 -22.18
CA PRO A 60 -22.66 -8.04 -21.86
C PRO A 60 -23.17 -7.36 -23.14
N PRO A 61 -24.43 -6.89 -23.17
CA PRO A 61 -24.93 -6.11 -24.30
C PRO A 61 -24.04 -4.92 -24.63
N ALA A 62 -23.94 -4.56 -25.91
CA ALA A 62 -23.19 -3.38 -26.32
C ALA A 62 -23.72 -2.12 -25.60
N MET A 63 -22.81 -1.31 -25.05
CA MET A 63 -23.16 -0.09 -24.33
C MET A 63 -23.82 0.92 -25.25
N THR A 64 -23.41 0.96 -26.52
CA THR A 64 -24.00 1.81 -27.56
C THR A 64 -25.47 1.51 -27.84
N VAL A 65 -25.94 0.28 -27.57
CA VAL A 65 -27.36 -0.07 -27.69
C VAL A 65 -28.18 0.54 -26.54
N LEU A 66 -27.60 0.67 -25.36
CA LEU A 66 -28.27 1.17 -24.15
C LEU A 66 -28.08 2.69 -23.95
N ASN A 67 -26.97 3.23 -24.45
CA ASN A 67 -26.62 4.64 -24.42
C ASN A 67 -25.95 5.06 -25.74
N PRO A 68 -26.74 5.43 -26.77
CA PRO A 68 -26.22 5.79 -28.10
C PRO A 68 -25.32 7.04 -28.11
N MET A 69 -25.37 7.86 -27.06
CA MET A 69 -24.52 9.05 -26.89
C MET A 69 -23.22 8.75 -26.12
N GLY A 70 -22.98 7.49 -25.75
CA GLY A 70 -21.77 7.07 -25.04
C GLY A 70 -20.50 7.16 -25.89
N SER A 71 -19.36 7.41 -25.23
CA SER A 71 -18.05 7.45 -25.89
C SER A 71 -17.65 6.06 -26.42
N PRO A 72 -17.35 5.89 -27.73
CA PRO A 72 -16.89 4.60 -28.27
C PRO A 72 -15.56 4.14 -27.65
N VAL A 73 -14.77 5.06 -27.11
CA VAL A 73 -13.53 4.76 -26.38
C VAL A 73 -13.86 4.06 -25.05
N LEU A 74 -14.89 4.55 -24.35
CA LEU A 74 -15.35 3.94 -23.09
C LEU A 74 -15.87 2.53 -23.31
N GLU A 75 -16.62 2.28 -24.39
CA GLU A 75 -17.12 0.94 -24.71
C GLU A 75 -15.99 -0.07 -24.96
N ARG A 76 -14.96 0.33 -25.72
CA ARG A 76 -13.79 -0.53 -25.93
C ARG A 76 -13.03 -0.82 -24.64
N LEU A 77 -12.87 0.20 -23.79
CA LEU A 77 -12.23 0.04 -22.48
C LEU A 77 -13.01 -0.95 -21.60
N VAL A 78 -14.33 -0.77 -21.48
CA VAL A 78 -15.18 -1.68 -20.69
C VAL A 78 -15.13 -3.10 -21.25
N GLY A 79 -15.14 -3.27 -22.57
CA GLY A 79 -14.95 -4.56 -23.22
C GLY A 79 -13.62 -5.23 -22.83
N ALA A 80 -12.52 -4.48 -22.82
CA ALA A 80 -11.20 -4.98 -22.42
C ALA A 80 -11.12 -5.30 -20.91
N LEU A 81 -11.82 -4.56 -20.05
CA LEU A 81 -11.90 -4.87 -18.62
C LEU A 81 -12.74 -6.11 -18.33
N LEU A 82 -13.75 -6.38 -19.16
CA LEU A 82 -14.68 -7.51 -19.04
C LEU A 82 -14.31 -8.72 -19.91
N ALA A 83 -13.06 -8.83 -20.36
CA ALA A 83 -12.55 -10.04 -21.00
C ALA A 83 -12.56 -11.21 -20.01
N LYS A 84 -12.98 -12.41 -20.44
CA LYS A 84 -13.14 -13.54 -19.51
C LYS A 84 -11.79 -14.07 -19.02
N ASP A 85 -10.84 -14.21 -19.94
CA ASP A 85 -9.47 -14.55 -19.62
C ASP A 85 -8.74 -13.35 -18.98
N PRO A 86 -8.20 -13.48 -17.75
CA PRO A 86 -7.40 -12.43 -17.13
C PRO A 86 -6.20 -11.96 -17.97
N ASP A 87 -5.60 -12.84 -18.78
CA ASP A 87 -4.44 -12.48 -19.62
C ASP A 87 -4.83 -11.60 -20.82
N GLU A 88 -6.11 -11.64 -21.24
CA GLU A 88 -6.65 -10.78 -22.29
C GLU A 88 -7.16 -9.42 -21.76
N ARG A 89 -7.24 -9.26 -20.43
CA ARG A 89 -7.67 -7.99 -19.82
C ARG A 89 -6.60 -6.92 -19.93
N ILE A 90 -7.00 -5.69 -19.64
CA ILE A 90 -6.03 -4.66 -19.27
C ILE A 90 -5.25 -5.15 -18.05
N GLN A 91 -3.92 -5.12 -18.14
CA GLN A 91 -3.06 -5.72 -17.12
C GLN A 91 -2.85 -4.79 -15.92
N THR A 92 -3.01 -3.47 -16.08
CA THR A 92 -2.75 -2.51 -14.99
C THR A 92 -3.83 -1.46 -14.84
N ALA A 93 -4.09 -1.05 -13.58
CA ALA A 93 -4.97 0.09 -13.28
C ALA A 93 -4.44 1.41 -13.86
N HIS A 94 -3.13 1.53 -14.07
CA HIS A 94 -2.53 2.70 -14.71
C HIS A 94 -2.99 2.85 -16.16
N ASP A 95 -3.01 1.77 -16.93
CA ASP A 95 -3.43 1.77 -18.33
C ASP A 95 -4.94 2.04 -18.47
N ALA A 96 -5.74 1.43 -17.59
CA ALA A 96 -7.17 1.70 -17.52
C ALA A 96 -7.45 3.18 -17.24
N ARG A 97 -6.70 3.79 -16.31
CA ARG A 97 -6.80 5.23 -15.99
C ARG A 97 -6.46 6.10 -17.20
N LEU A 98 -5.40 5.79 -17.95
CA LEU A 98 -5.00 6.56 -19.13
C LEU A 98 -6.10 6.52 -20.21
N GLN A 99 -6.69 5.36 -20.47
CA GLN A 99 -7.77 5.23 -21.44
C GLN A 99 -9.06 5.95 -20.98
N LEU A 100 -9.37 5.96 -19.68
CA LEU A 100 -10.48 6.75 -19.13
C LEU A 100 -10.27 8.25 -19.36
N GLN A 101 -9.04 8.74 -19.22
CA GLN A 101 -8.73 10.14 -19.48
C GLN A 101 -9.01 10.52 -20.94
N TRP A 102 -8.60 9.68 -21.89
CA TRP A 102 -8.93 9.87 -23.31
C TRP A 102 -10.43 9.76 -23.61
N ALA A 103 -11.16 8.91 -22.88
CA ALA A 103 -12.61 8.80 -23.02
C ALA A 103 -13.38 10.01 -22.46
N ALA A 104 -12.78 10.74 -21.51
CA ALA A 104 -13.34 11.93 -20.87
C ALA A 104 -13.02 13.24 -21.63
N GLU A 105 -12.01 13.23 -22.50
CA GLU A 105 -11.76 14.36 -23.38
C GLU A 105 -12.96 14.55 -24.34
N PRO A 106 -13.55 15.75 -24.41
CA PRO A 106 -14.68 15.99 -25.29
C PRO A 106 -14.23 15.73 -26.72
N ALA A 107 -14.97 14.86 -27.42
CA ALA A 107 -14.78 14.64 -28.84
C ALA A 107 -14.85 16.01 -29.53
N SER A 108 -13.70 16.58 -29.86
CA SER A 108 -13.60 17.75 -30.71
C SER A 108 -14.07 17.32 -32.09
N SER A 109 -15.38 17.43 -32.30
CA SER A 109 -16.07 17.63 -33.57
C SER A 109 -15.26 17.29 -34.82
N SER A 110 -14.97 16.01 -35.04
CA SER A 110 -14.58 15.50 -36.35
C SER A 110 -15.83 15.16 -37.15
N THR A 111 -16.66 16.18 -37.42
CA THR A 111 -17.67 16.12 -38.49
C THR A 111 -17.67 17.45 -39.23
N SER A 112 -16.98 17.49 -40.37
CA SER A 112 -17.22 18.31 -41.57
C SER A 112 -15.98 18.15 -42.47
N SER A 113 -16.04 17.84 -43.77
CA SER A 113 -17.16 17.66 -44.67
C SER A 113 -16.63 16.94 -45.91
N ALA A 114 -17.44 16.04 -46.49
CA ALA A 114 -17.29 15.68 -47.88
C ALA A 114 -17.75 16.88 -48.72
N ALA A 115 -16.86 17.43 -49.54
CA ALA A 115 -17.23 18.23 -50.71
C ALA A 115 -16.18 18.07 -51.82
N MET A 116 -16.64 17.59 -52.97
CA MET A 116 -15.93 17.60 -54.24
C MET A 116 -15.60 19.04 -54.67
N VAL A 117 -14.40 19.25 -55.24
CA VAL A 117 -14.13 19.61 -56.65
C VAL A 117 -12.71 20.21 -56.71
N GLY A 118 -11.89 19.65 -57.61
CA GLY A 118 -10.59 20.22 -57.95
C GLY A 118 -9.77 19.25 -58.79
N SER A 119 -10.10 19.15 -60.08
CA SER A 119 -9.30 18.42 -61.07
C SER A 119 -7.89 19.01 -61.14
N GLY A 120 -6.97 18.47 -60.35
CA GLY A 120 -5.54 18.77 -60.37
C GLY A 120 -4.79 17.59 -60.98
N THR A 121 -4.21 17.80 -62.16
CA THR A 121 -3.36 16.85 -62.88
C THR A 121 -2.21 16.34 -62.00
N LEU A 122 -2.22 15.04 -61.68
CA LEU A 122 -1.15 14.37 -60.93
C LEU A 122 0.14 14.34 -61.76
N ARG A 123 1.06 15.26 -61.47
CA ARG A 123 2.45 15.18 -61.91
C ARG A 123 3.20 14.19 -61.02
N ARG A 124 3.34 12.97 -61.52
CA ARG A 124 4.09 11.86 -60.93
C ARG A 124 5.58 12.22 -60.82
N THR A 125 6.05 12.59 -59.63
CA THR A 125 7.48 12.67 -59.32
C THR A 125 7.97 11.30 -58.82
N ARG A 126 9.04 10.79 -59.45
CA ARG A 126 9.73 9.56 -59.04
C ARG A 126 10.53 9.84 -57.75
N PRO A 127 10.43 9.02 -56.69
CA PRO A 127 11.32 9.15 -55.54
C PRO A 127 12.70 8.57 -55.90
N GLY A 128 13.75 9.36 -55.66
CA GLY A 128 15.15 8.96 -55.82
C GLY A 128 15.61 7.94 -54.77
N GLY A 129 16.62 7.14 -55.11
CA GLY A 129 17.10 5.95 -54.41
C GLY A 129 17.65 6.12 -52.98
N GLY A 130 17.38 7.23 -52.30
CA GLY A 130 17.75 7.43 -50.88
C GLY A 130 16.78 6.80 -49.88
N ALA A 131 15.53 6.53 -50.28
CA ALA A 131 14.52 5.96 -49.38
C ALA A 131 14.86 4.51 -48.98
N ALA A 132 15.38 3.69 -49.90
CA ALA A 132 15.69 2.28 -49.63
C ALA A 132 16.76 2.09 -48.54
N ILE A 133 17.72 3.02 -48.44
CA ILE A 133 18.80 2.98 -47.44
C ILE A 133 18.25 3.37 -46.05
N ALA A 134 17.35 4.37 -45.99
CA ALA A 134 16.70 4.77 -44.74
C ALA A 134 15.79 3.67 -44.16
N TRP A 135 15.07 2.94 -45.03
CA TRP A 135 14.27 1.78 -44.60
C TRP A 135 15.14 0.60 -44.14
N GLY A 136 16.32 0.40 -44.76
CA GLY A 136 17.26 -0.64 -44.34
C GLY A 136 17.81 -0.42 -42.92
N VAL A 137 18.20 0.82 -42.60
CA VAL A 137 18.70 1.15 -41.24
C VAL A 137 17.59 1.02 -40.21
N ALA A 138 16.37 1.49 -40.50
CA ALA A 138 15.24 1.37 -39.58
C ALA A 138 14.89 -0.09 -39.27
N ALA A 139 14.94 -0.98 -40.26
CA ALA A 139 14.66 -2.40 -40.07
C ALA A 139 15.72 -3.10 -39.19
N VAL A 140 17.00 -2.76 -39.36
CA VAL A 140 18.08 -3.31 -38.54
C VAL A 140 17.98 -2.81 -37.09
N SER A 141 17.68 -1.52 -36.88
CA SER A 141 17.47 -0.95 -35.54
C SER A 141 16.29 -1.60 -34.82
N PHE A 142 15.19 -1.85 -35.54
CA PHE A 142 14.02 -2.52 -35.00
C PHE A 142 14.32 -3.97 -34.64
N ALA A 143 15.01 -4.71 -35.52
CA ALA A 143 15.44 -6.08 -35.25
C ALA A 143 16.39 -6.17 -34.04
N ALA A 144 17.32 -5.22 -33.89
CA ALA A 144 18.21 -5.14 -32.75
C ALA A 144 17.46 -4.83 -31.44
N ALA A 145 16.50 -3.90 -31.46
CA ALA A 145 15.67 -3.58 -30.30
C ALA A 145 14.81 -4.77 -29.86
N VAL A 146 14.21 -5.48 -30.81
CA VAL A 146 13.43 -6.70 -30.57
C VAL A 146 14.33 -7.80 -30.01
N ALA A 147 15.52 -8.02 -30.58
CA ALA A 147 16.48 -8.99 -30.07
C ALA A 147 16.93 -8.67 -28.64
N THR A 148 17.21 -7.40 -28.32
CA THR A 148 17.54 -7.00 -26.93
C THR A 148 16.38 -7.16 -25.97
N TRP A 149 15.13 -7.04 -26.43
CA TRP A 149 13.95 -7.23 -25.59
C TRP A 149 13.70 -8.72 -25.29
N PHE A 150 13.94 -9.60 -26.26
CA PHE A 150 13.87 -11.05 -26.07
C PHE A 150 15.09 -11.65 -25.34
N MET A 151 16.26 -11.01 -25.42
CA MET A 151 17.47 -11.45 -24.72
C MET A 151 17.68 -10.74 -23.36
N ALA A 152 16.91 -9.70 -23.06
CA ALA A 152 16.87 -9.16 -21.70
C ALA A 152 16.31 -10.26 -20.80
N PRO A 153 17.04 -10.71 -19.76
CA PRO A 153 16.50 -11.66 -18.81
C PRO A 153 15.18 -11.09 -18.32
N GLY A 154 14.10 -11.85 -18.50
CA GLY A 154 12.77 -11.44 -18.13
C GLY A 154 12.86 -10.76 -16.78
N ARG A 155 12.43 -9.50 -16.70
CA ARG A 155 12.10 -8.89 -15.42
C ARG A 155 11.02 -9.80 -14.86
N GLY A 156 11.46 -10.83 -14.13
CA GLY A 156 10.56 -11.76 -13.47
C GLY A 156 9.57 -10.88 -12.76
N ASP A 157 8.30 -11.13 -13.05
CA ASP A 157 7.21 -10.59 -12.27
C ASP A 157 7.66 -10.66 -10.83
N LYS A 158 7.88 -9.50 -10.21
CA LYS A 158 8.06 -9.45 -8.77
C LYS A 158 6.75 -10.01 -8.27
N GLU A 159 6.76 -11.30 -7.92
CA GLU A 159 5.66 -11.97 -7.25
C GLU A 159 5.09 -10.95 -6.28
N ALA A 160 3.86 -10.49 -6.55
CA ALA A 160 3.16 -9.64 -5.62
C ALA A 160 3.06 -10.48 -4.36
N GLY A 161 3.95 -10.19 -3.39
CA GLY A 161 4.25 -11.10 -2.30
C GLY A 161 2.96 -11.61 -1.70
N GLY A 162 2.71 -12.92 -1.83
CA GLY A 162 1.48 -13.54 -1.38
C GLY A 162 1.17 -13.07 0.04
N ARG A 163 -0.10 -12.75 0.33
CA ARG A 163 -0.50 -12.28 1.66
C ARG A 163 -0.13 -13.35 2.70
N LEU A 164 0.98 -13.13 3.40
CA LEU A 164 1.40 -14.00 4.48
C LEU A 164 0.51 -13.72 5.68
N ARG A 165 -0.48 -14.58 5.90
CA ARG A 165 -1.26 -14.59 7.14
C ARG A 165 -0.60 -15.53 8.13
N LEU A 166 -0.02 -14.98 9.18
CA LEU A 166 0.67 -15.73 10.21
C LEU A 166 -0.06 -15.58 11.56
N THR A 167 -0.29 -16.69 12.25
CA THR A 167 -0.75 -16.68 13.65
C THR A 167 0.45 -16.87 14.56
N ILE A 168 0.59 -15.98 15.52
CA ILE A 168 1.69 -15.99 16.49
C ILE A 168 1.12 -16.41 17.81
N GLN A 169 1.45 -17.63 18.24
CA GLN A 169 1.09 -18.08 19.56
C GLN A 169 1.96 -17.38 20.60
N ALA A 170 1.39 -17.13 21.77
CA ALA A 170 2.15 -16.67 22.91
C ALA A 170 3.23 -17.71 23.27
N PRO A 171 4.39 -17.28 23.80
CA PRO A 171 5.37 -18.22 24.36
C PRO A 171 4.73 -19.17 25.38
N PRO A 172 5.19 -20.43 25.50
CA PRO A 172 4.58 -21.41 26.40
C PRO A 172 4.49 -20.89 27.84
N GLY A 173 3.28 -20.86 28.41
CA GLY A 173 3.02 -20.36 29.76
C GLY A 173 2.80 -18.86 29.87
N ASN A 174 2.93 -18.11 28.78
CA ASN A 174 2.74 -16.67 28.74
C ASN A 174 1.44 -16.28 28.03
N THR A 175 1.00 -15.05 28.26
CA THR A 175 -0.09 -14.40 27.52
C THR A 175 0.45 -13.18 26.78
N VAL A 176 -0.12 -12.89 25.61
CA VAL A 176 0.23 -11.69 24.83
C VAL A 176 -0.99 -10.79 24.80
N SER A 177 -0.83 -9.52 25.17
CA SER A 177 -1.91 -8.54 25.05
C SER A 177 -2.20 -8.26 23.57
N GLY A 178 -3.48 -8.26 23.19
CA GLY A 178 -3.92 -7.89 21.84
C GLY A 178 -3.80 -6.38 21.54
N ALA A 179 -3.24 -5.59 22.45
CA ALA A 179 -2.97 -4.18 22.19
C ALA A 179 -1.90 -4.06 21.09
N SER A 180 -2.18 -3.23 20.08
CA SER A 180 -1.36 -3.03 18.86
C SER A 180 0.08 -2.60 19.14
N THR A 181 0.40 -2.20 20.37
CA THR A 181 1.72 -1.75 20.78
C THR A 181 2.56 -2.83 21.47
N SER A 182 2.06 -4.06 21.64
CA SER A 182 2.76 -5.10 22.42
C SER A 182 3.79 -5.90 21.60
N PHE A 183 4.02 -5.55 20.33
CA PHE A 183 4.98 -6.25 19.46
C PHE A 183 5.59 -5.30 18.44
N ALA A 184 6.75 -5.68 17.89
CA ALA A 184 7.38 -5.01 16.77
C ALA A 184 8.19 -5.99 15.91
N LEU A 185 8.12 -5.84 14.58
CA LEU A 185 8.90 -6.63 13.62
C LEU A 185 10.23 -5.92 13.33
N SER A 186 11.31 -6.68 13.27
CA SER A 186 12.64 -6.15 12.93
C SER A 186 12.67 -5.60 11.49
N PRO A 187 13.45 -4.55 11.20
CA PRO A 187 13.52 -3.96 9.86
C PRO A 187 13.94 -4.92 8.75
N ASP A 188 14.77 -5.92 9.08
CA ASP A 188 15.15 -7.01 8.16
C ASP A 188 14.06 -8.08 7.98
N GLY A 189 12.93 -7.96 8.67
CA GLY A 189 11.74 -8.82 8.53
C GLY A 189 11.89 -10.22 9.11
N ARG A 190 12.91 -10.48 9.94
CA ARG A 190 13.27 -11.83 10.39
C ARG A 190 12.86 -12.14 11.82
N THR A 191 12.77 -11.13 12.69
CA THR A 191 12.60 -11.34 14.13
C THR A 191 11.46 -10.49 14.63
N LEU A 192 10.54 -11.11 15.35
CA LEU A 192 9.48 -10.41 16.06
C LEU A 192 9.83 -10.27 17.53
N ALA A 193 9.83 -9.04 18.03
CA ALA A 193 9.83 -8.75 19.46
C ALA A 193 8.39 -8.69 19.95
N VAL A 194 8.08 -9.43 21.01
CA VAL A 194 6.74 -9.51 21.62
C VAL A 194 6.88 -9.31 23.11
N VAL A 195 6.07 -8.43 23.68
CA VAL A 195 5.86 -8.36 25.12
C VAL A 195 4.88 -9.47 25.50
N ALA A 196 5.36 -10.45 26.25
CA ALA A 196 4.54 -11.52 26.79
C ALA A 196 4.57 -11.48 28.32
N THR A 197 3.39 -11.58 28.92
CA THR A 197 3.18 -11.61 30.37
C THR A 197 3.34 -13.04 30.86
N ASP A 198 4.23 -13.25 31.83
CA ASP A 198 4.44 -14.52 32.50
C ASP A 198 3.36 -14.79 33.57
N ALA A 199 3.36 -15.99 34.16
CA ALA A 199 2.40 -16.42 35.17
C ALA A 199 2.42 -15.55 36.45
N ASP A 200 3.53 -14.84 36.69
CA ASP A 200 3.70 -13.87 37.78
C ASP A 200 3.07 -12.50 37.45
N GLY A 201 2.54 -12.30 36.24
CA GLY A 201 1.97 -11.04 35.77
C GLY A 201 3.00 -10.05 35.21
N THR A 202 4.28 -10.44 35.14
CA THR A 202 5.35 -9.56 34.64
C THR A 202 5.47 -9.66 33.12
N GLY A 203 5.29 -8.53 32.44
CA GLY A 203 5.57 -8.39 31.00
C GLY A 203 7.08 -8.41 30.72
N ARG A 204 7.53 -9.23 29.77
CA ARG A 204 8.93 -9.35 29.35
C ARG A 204 9.05 -9.42 27.83
N LEU A 205 10.20 -9.05 27.29
CA LEU A 205 10.47 -9.15 25.86
C LEU A 205 10.84 -10.59 25.49
N TRP A 206 10.18 -11.09 24.47
CA TRP A 206 10.44 -12.35 23.82
C TRP A 206 10.73 -12.11 22.34
N LEU A 207 11.77 -12.76 21.84
CA LEU A 207 12.13 -12.77 20.44
C LEU A 207 11.65 -14.07 19.81
N ARG A 208 10.91 -13.94 18.71
CA ARG A 208 10.53 -15.05 17.86
C ARG A 208 11.13 -14.83 16.48
N HIS A 209 12.05 -15.71 16.09
CA HIS A 209 12.52 -15.72 14.71
C HIS A 209 11.37 -16.22 13.81
N LEU A 210 11.23 -15.68 12.61
CA LEU A 210 10.14 -16.06 11.69
C LEU A 210 10.51 -17.25 10.80
N GLY A 211 11.81 -17.50 10.63
CA GLY A 211 12.32 -18.64 9.84
C GLY A 211 12.33 -19.97 10.59
N ASP A 212 12.20 -19.93 11.92
CA ASP A 212 12.09 -21.12 12.77
C ASP A 212 11.07 -20.87 13.88
N LEU A 213 10.64 -21.91 14.60
CA LEU A 213 9.67 -21.77 15.68
C LEU A 213 10.33 -21.47 17.03
N THR A 214 11.56 -20.97 17.05
CA THR A 214 12.27 -20.71 18.30
C THR A 214 11.82 -19.38 18.91
N THR A 215 11.56 -19.43 20.21
CA THR A 215 11.29 -18.25 21.03
C THR A 215 12.35 -18.15 22.12
N ARG A 216 12.85 -16.94 22.34
CA ARG A 216 13.87 -16.67 23.36
C ARG A 216 13.50 -15.41 24.13
N ARG A 217 13.54 -15.51 25.46
CA ARG A 217 13.35 -14.37 26.36
C ARG A 217 14.60 -13.48 26.40
N LEU A 218 14.40 -12.17 26.53
CA LEU A 218 15.46 -11.23 26.91
C LEU A 218 15.36 -10.99 28.42
N ASP A 219 16.42 -11.32 29.14
CA ASP A 219 16.48 -11.10 30.60
C ASP A 219 16.73 -9.61 30.91
N GLY A 220 16.31 -9.16 32.09
CA GLY A 220 16.42 -7.76 32.51
C GLY A 220 15.34 -6.83 31.93
N THR A 221 14.40 -7.36 31.16
CA THR A 221 13.30 -6.60 30.53
C THR A 221 11.98 -6.74 31.30
N GLU A 222 12.04 -6.84 32.63
CA GLU A 222 10.88 -6.80 33.50
C GLU A 222 10.04 -5.54 33.23
N HIS A 223 8.71 -5.69 33.23
CA HIS A 223 7.77 -4.60 32.98
C HIS A 223 7.98 -3.88 31.64
N ALA A 224 8.55 -4.58 30.65
CA ALA A 224 8.73 -4.03 29.32
C ALA A 224 7.39 -3.81 28.63
N ASP A 225 7.29 -2.69 27.93
CA ASP A 225 6.12 -2.27 27.16
C ASP A 225 6.55 -1.50 25.90
N GLN A 226 5.68 -1.51 24.89
CA GLN A 226 5.81 -0.76 23.64
C GLN A 226 7.20 -0.84 22.98
N PRO A 227 7.67 -2.05 22.60
CA PRO A 227 8.99 -2.22 21.98
C PRO A 227 9.03 -1.66 20.55
N PHE A 228 10.20 -1.20 20.13
CA PHE A 228 10.50 -0.80 18.76
C PHE A 228 11.99 -1.05 18.44
N TRP A 229 12.28 -1.28 17.16
CA TRP A 229 13.59 -1.77 16.71
C TRP A 229 14.53 -0.65 16.31
N SER A 230 15.83 -0.87 16.51
CA SER A 230 16.85 -0.10 15.80
C SER A 230 16.81 -0.40 14.29
N PRO A 231 17.18 0.57 13.44
CA PRO A 231 17.20 0.40 11.99
C PRO A 231 18.09 -0.75 11.48
N ASP A 232 19.09 -1.12 12.26
CA ASP A 232 20.06 -2.17 11.94
C ASP A 232 19.66 -3.57 12.45
N SER A 233 18.45 -3.73 13.00
CA SER A 233 17.94 -4.97 13.61
C SER A 233 18.79 -5.53 14.77
N ARG A 234 19.69 -4.75 15.39
CA ARG A 234 20.56 -5.25 16.47
C ARG A 234 20.10 -4.89 17.87
N TRP A 235 19.22 -3.91 18.02
CA TRP A 235 18.74 -3.41 19.30
C TRP A 235 17.23 -3.28 19.32
N ILE A 236 16.68 -3.39 20.52
CA ILE A 236 15.28 -3.11 20.80
C ILE A 236 15.25 -2.04 21.87
N ALA A 237 14.59 -0.93 21.55
CA ALA A 237 14.19 0.05 22.53
C ALA A 237 12.80 -0.30 23.06
N PHE A 238 12.56 -0.03 24.34
CA PHE A 238 11.32 -0.35 25.02
C PHE A 238 11.15 0.55 26.23
N PHE A 239 9.93 0.61 26.76
CA PHE A 239 9.65 1.33 27.98
C PHE A 239 9.50 0.37 29.15
N ALA A 240 10.08 0.72 30.30
CA ALA A 240 9.91 -0.02 31.54
C ALA A 240 10.22 0.90 32.71
N GLU A 241 9.48 0.76 33.81
CA GLU A 241 9.76 1.46 35.08
C GLU A 241 9.85 2.99 34.92
N GLY A 242 9.00 3.55 34.05
CA GLY A 242 8.97 4.99 33.77
C GLY A 242 10.19 5.51 32.99
N LYS A 243 10.92 4.63 32.30
CA LYS A 243 12.12 4.95 31.53
C LYS A 243 12.04 4.39 30.12
N LEU A 244 12.68 5.10 29.19
CA LEU A 244 13.04 4.55 27.88
C LEU A 244 14.38 3.82 28.03
N LYS A 245 14.40 2.53 27.68
CA LYS A 245 15.56 1.66 27.75
C LYS A 245 15.85 1.03 26.39
N LYS A 246 17.05 0.49 26.20
CA LYS A 246 17.39 -0.38 25.06
C LYS A 246 18.13 -1.62 25.50
N VAL A 247 18.03 -2.68 24.71
CA VAL A 247 18.78 -3.93 24.92
C VAL A 247 19.21 -4.50 23.57
N ALA A 248 20.41 -5.07 23.52
CA ALA A 248 20.90 -5.75 22.34
C ALA A 248 20.12 -7.07 22.16
N ILE A 249 19.82 -7.44 20.91
CA ILE A 249 19.16 -8.73 20.66
C ILE A 249 20.03 -9.90 21.08
N ALA A 250 21.36 -9.77 21.11
CA ALA A 250 22.26 -10.80 21.62
C ALA A 250 22.03 -11.11 23.13
N GLY A 251 21.26 -10.27 23.84
CA GLY A 251 21.13 -10.28 25.28
C GLY A 251 22.10 -9.29 25.94
N GLY A 252 22.18 -9.34 27.26
CA GLY A 252 22.93 -8.38 28.06
C GLY A 252 22.02 -7.55 28.97
N MET A 253 22.61 -6.66 29.75
CA MET A 253 21.86 -5.78 30.65
C MET A 253 21.26 -4.61 29.85
N PRO A 254 19.96 -4.32 30.00
CA PRO A 254 19.37 -3.16 29.33
C PRO A 254 19.97 -1.83 29.79
N GLU A 255 20.20 -0.94 28.84
CA GLU A 255 20.72 0.40 29.04
C GLU A 255 19.57 1.40 29.17
N THR A 256 19.65 2.32 30.13
CA THR A 256 18.68 3.41 30.28
C THR A 256 19.07 4.58 29.40
N ILE A 257 18.14 5.08 28.58
CA ILE A 257 18.34 6.21 27.68
C ILE A 257 17.90 7.52 28.36
N CYS A 258 16.65 7.57 28.85
CA CYS A 258 16.08 8.74 29.52
C CYS A 258 14.79 8.39 30.28
N ASP A 259 14.21 9.38 30.97
CA ASP A 259 12.91 9.24 31.64
C ASP A 259 11.75 9.31 30.65
N ALA A 260 10.74 8.47 30.88
CA ALA A 260 9.50 8.37 30.10
C ALA A 260 8.40 7.77 31.00
N PRO A 261 7.83 8.58 31.92
CA PRO A 261 7.01 8.06 33.00
C PRO A 261 5.64 7.51 32.58
N ASP A 262 5.08 7.92 31.44
CA ASP A 262 3.77 7.46 30.95
C ASP A 262 3.73 7.43 29.40
N PRO A 263 4.44 6.49 28.76
CA PRO A 263 4.79 6.60 27.35
C PRO A 263 3.68 6.21 26.37
N ARG A 264 3.70 6.79 25.17
CA ARG A 264 2.74 6.51 24.08
C ARG A 264 3.47 6.31 22.74
N GLY A 265 4.35 5.32 22.71
CA GLY A 265 5.11 4.90 21.55
C GLY A 265 6.44 5.62 21.36
N GLY A 266 7.32 4.98 20.59
CA GLY A 266 8.60 5.50 20.16
C GLY A 266 9.03 4.84 18.86
N THR A 267 9.97 5.47 18.17
CA THR A 267 10.52 5.00 16.90
C THR A 267 11.99 5.39 16.80
N TRP A 268 12.81 4.56 16.15
CA TRP A 268 14.26 4.74 16.05
C TRP A 268 14.67 4.93 14.60
N GLY A 269 15.26 6.08 14.28
CA GLY A 269 15.68 6.45 12.93
C GLY A 269 17.15 6.11 12.63
N THR A 270 17.50 6.09 11.35
CA THR A 270 18.84 5.72 10.81
C THR A 270 19.99 6.66 11.20
N ARG A 271 19.72 7.74 11.94
CA ARG A 271 20.72 8.68 12.47
C ARG A 271 20.98 8.50 13.97
N ASP A 272 20.66 7.34 14.51
CA ASP A 272 20.74 7.05 15.95
C ASP A 272 19.96 8.04 16.82
N VAL A 273 18.81 8.49 16.28
CA VAL A 273 17.86 9.35 16.99
C VAL A 273 16.59 8.56 17.25
N ILE A 274 16.12 8.63 18.48
CA ILE A 274 14.82 8.10 18.89
C ILE A 274 13.85 9.27 19.03
N VAL A 275 12.66 9.13 18.44
CA VAL A 275 11.52 10.03 18.67
C VAL A 275 10.49 9.28 19.50
N PHE A 276 9.98 9.90 20.56
CA PHE A 276 9.09 9.23 21.50
C PHE A 276 8.13 10.20 22.20
N ALA A 277 7.03 9.65 22.71
CA ALA A 277 6.09 10.36 23.56
C ALA A 277 6.29 9.89 25.02
N PRO A 278 6.94 10.68 25.90
CA PRO A 278 7.27 10.25 27.28
C PRO A 278 6.09 10.29 28.25
N ILE A 279 5.03 11.04 27.92
CA ILE A 279 3.87 11.27 28.78
C ILE A 279 2.58 11.13 27.96
N ALA A 280 1.47 10.78 28.62
CA ALA A 280 0.20 10.56 27.94
C ALA A 280 -0.36 11.81 27.25
N ALA A 281 -0.17 12.99 27.84
CA ALA A 281 -0.65 14.26 27.33
C ALA A 281 0.51 15.24 27.24
N GLY A 282 1.01 15.48 26.04
CA GLY A 282 2.16 16.34 25.84
C GLY A 282 2.80 16.25 24.45
N PRO A 283 4.00 16.85 24.32
CA PRO A 283 4.76 16.90 23.08
C PRO A 283 5.49 15.58 22.79
N LEU A 284 5.98 15.47 21.55
CA LEU A 284 6.99 14.49 21.16
C LEU A 284 8.38 15.03 21.45
N PHE A 285 9.27 14.15 21.87
CA PHE A 285 10.66 14.46 22.15
C PHE A 285 11.58 13.63 21.26
N SER A 286 12.82 14.09 21.13
CA SER A 286 13.91 13.36 20.52
C SER A 286 15.09 13.22 21.47
N VAL A 287 15.81 12.11 21.37
CA VAL A 287 17.04 11.82 22.12
C VAL A 287 17.96 10.97 21.25
N ALA A 288 19.27 11.06 21.45
CA ALA A 288 20.18 10.11 20.81
C ALA A 288 20.00 8.70 21.43
N ALA A 289 20.23 7.66 20.64
CA ALA A 289 20.00 6.28 21.05
C ALA A 289 20.94 5.81 22.17
N ASP A 290 22.08 6.47 22.36
CA ASP A 290 23.01 6.25 23.47
C ASP A 290 22.70 7.14 24.70
N GLY A 291 21.57 7.85 24.67
CA GLY A 291 21.18 8.81 25.69
C GLY A 291 21.73 10.22 25.43
N GLY A 292 21.59 11.10 26.41
CA GLY A 292 22.02 12.49 26.34
C GLY A 292 20.85 13.47 26.48
N ALA A 293 20.98 14.65 25.87
CA ALA A 293 20.00 15.72 26.00
C ALA A 293 18.69 15.35 25.28
N VAL A 294 17.60 15.33 26.05
CA VAL A 294 16.24 15.16 25.52
C VAL A 294 15.73 16.51 25.01
N THR A 295 15.33 16.57 23.75
CA THR A 295 14.91 17.81 23.08
C THR A 295 13.44 17.71 22.65
N GLU A 296 12.63 18.70 23.02
CA GLU A 296 11.26 18.82 22.52
C GLU A 296 11.27 19.00 21.01
N LEU A 297 10.50 18.18 20.29
CA LEU A 297 10.50 18.13 18.83
C LEU A 297 9.24 18.79 18.26
N VAL A 298 8.06 18.32 18.70
CA VAL A 298 6.76 18.82 18.24
C VAL A 298 5.84 18.95 19.44
N ARG A 299 5.15 20.08 19.54
CA ARG A 299 4.16 20.33 20.60
C ARG A 299 2.72 20.25 20.12
N PRO A 300 1.77 19.90 21.01
CA PRO A 300 0.35 20.02 20.71
C PRO A 300 0.01 21.47 20.35
N ASP A 301 -0.83 21.64 19.34
CA ASP A 301 -1.30 22.94 18.88
C ASP A 301 -2.62 23.31 19.56
N SER A 302 -2.57 24.33 20.41
CA SER A 302 -3.73 24.83 21.15
C SER A 302 -4.80 25.43 20.24
N THR A 303 -4.45 25.94 19.05
CA THR A 303 -5.43 26.47 18.08
C THR A 303 -6.28 25.37 17.48
N ARG A 304 -5.76 24.14 17.44
CA ARG A 304 -6.45 22.92 17.05
C ARG A 304 -7.02 22.13 18.24
N GLN A 305 -6.94 22.71 19.44
CA GLN A 305 -7.35 22.08 20.70
C GLN A 305 -6.63 20.75 20.96
N GLU A 306 -5.40 20.56 20.48
CA GLU A 306 -4.67 19.32 20.71
C GLU A 306 -4.16 19.21 22.15
N THR A 307 -4.29 18.03 22.72
CA THR A 307 -3.88 17.73 24.10
C THR A 307 -2.66 16.83 24.15
N ALA A 308 -2.43 16.02 23.11
CA ALA A 308 -1.36 15.03 23.09
C ALA A 308 -0.91 14.68 21.68
N LEU A 309 0.37 14.35 21.55
CA LEU A 309 0.96 13.72 20.37
C LEU A 309 1.48 12.32 20.73
N ARG A 310 1.21 11.32 19.89
CA ARG A 310 1.46 9.91 20.20
C ARG A 310 1.88 9.10 18.98
N PHE A 311 2.44 7.92 19.25
CA PHE A 311 2.77 6.87 18.28
C PHE A 311 3.59 7.39 17.09
N PRO A 312 4.76 7.99 17.33
CA PRO A 312 5.62 8.41 16.25
C PRO A 312 6.15 7.18 15.48
N GLU A 313 6.30 7.30 14.16
CA GLU A 313 6.86 6.25 13.29
C GLU A 313 7.73 6.88 12.20
N PHE A 314 9.03 6.55 12.17
CA PHE A 314 9.93 7.06 11.14
C PHE A 314 9.55 6.56 9.75
N LEU A 315 9.64 7.46 8.77
CA LEU A 315 9.59 7.09 7.36
C LEU A 315 10.96 6.55 6.90
N PRO A 316 11.01 5.79 5.79
CA PRO A 316 12.25 5.20 5.27
C PRO A 316 13.39 6.20 4.97
N ASP A 317 13.08 7.49 4.85
CA ASP A 317 14.07 8.54 4.64
C ASP A 317 14.88 8.89 5.91
N GLY A 318 14.45 8.39 7.07
CA GLY A 318 15.01 8.65 8.39
C GLY A 318 14.95 10.12 8.84
N ARG A 319 14.33 11.02 8.07
CA ARG A 319 14.19 12.46 8.37
C ARG A 319 12.78 12.80 8.82
N GLN A 320 11.80 12.20 8.18
CA GLN A 320 10.39 12.43 8.41
C GLN A 320 9.83 11.32 9.28
N PHE A 321 8.78 11.63 10.02
CA PHE A 321 8.06 10.66 10.83
C PHE A 321 6.58 11.00 10.85
N LEU A 322 5.75 9.97 10.90
CA LEU A 322 4.32 10.08 11.16
C LEU A 322 4.10 10.19 12.66
N PHE A 323 3.02 10.84 13.07
CA PHE A 323 2.51 10.79 14.44
C PHE A 323 1.01 11.09 14.47
N VAL A 324 0.37 10.69 15.56
CA VAL A 324 -1.05 10.96 15.82
C VAL A 324 -1.18 12.15 16.76
N SER A 325 -2.03 13.12 16.41
CA SER A 325 -2.46 14.17 17.33
C SER A 325 -3.87 13.87 17.86
N LEU A 326 -4.06 14.12 19.16
CA LEU A 326 -5.34 13.96 19.84
C LEU A 326 -5.93 15.34 20.17
N PRO A 327 -6.91 15.83 19.40
CA PRO A 327 -7.72 16.97 19.78
C PRO A 327 -8.54 16.69 21.05
N ASP A 328 -8.92 17.75 21.77
CA ASP A 328 -9.87 17.74 22.90
C ASP A 328 -11.33 17.53 22.42
N ARG A 329 -11.50 16.75 21.36
CA ARG A 329 -12.78 16.37 20.75
C ARG A 329 -12.87 14.86 20.78
N LYS A 330 -13.90 14.33 21.44
CA LYS A 330 -14.04 12.89 21.67
C LYS A 330 -14.04 12.11 20.36
N GLY A 331 -12.99 11.31 20.15
CA GLY A 331 -12.93 10.26 19.13
C GLY A 331 -12.25 10.63 17.82
N GLU A 332 -11.94 11.91 17.58
CA GLU A 332 -11.22 12.35 16.40
C GLU A 332 -9.70 12.28 16.65
N TYR A 333 -8.95 11.83 15.65
CA TYR A 333 -7.49 11.83 15.67
C TYR A 333 -6.96 12.20 14.29
N ASP A 334 -5.95 13.05 14.24
CA ASP A 334 -5.33 13.46 12.99
C ASP A 334 -3.96 12.80 12.87
N VAL A 335 -3.64 12.31 11.67
CA VAL A 335 -2.29 11.83 11.36
C VAL A 335 -1.50 12.93 10.69
N HIS A 336 -0.34 13.22 11.23
CA HIS A 336 0.56 14.26 10.77
C HIS A 336 1.91 13.68 10.37
N VAL A 337 2.60 14.36 9.45
CA VAL A 337 4.02 14.16 9.18
C VAL A 337 4.80 15.32 9.81
N GLY A 338 5.81 14.99 10.61
CA GLY A 338 6.82 15.91 11.11
C GLY A 338 8.19 15.62 10.51
N GLN A 339 9.16 16.50 10.76
CA GLN A 339 10.53 16.35 10.31
C GLN A 339 11.52 16.68 11.43
N ILE A 340 12.58 15.86 11.57
CA ILE A 340 13.66 16.13 12.51
C ILE A 340 14.33 17.47 12.21
N GLY A 341 14.49 18.30 13.25
CA GLY A 341 15.10 19.62 13.16
C GLY A 341 14.18 20.71 12.61
N SER A 342 12.89 20.41 12.41
CA SER A 342 11.87 21.40 12.05
C SER A 342 10.69 21.29 13.02
N HIS A 343 10.06 22.43 13.32
CA HIS A 343 8.78 22.46 14.04
C HIS A 343 7.58 22.41 13.07
N GLU A 344 7.83 22.38 11.76
CA GLU A 344 6.78 22.24 10.76
C GLU A 344 6.18 20.83 10.80
N ARG A 345 4.86 20.78 10.66
CA ARG A 345 4.09 19.56 10.53
C ARG A 345 3.03 19.73 9.48
N ARG A 346 2.73 18.65 8.77
CA ARG A 346 1.70 18.62 7.72
C ARG A 346 0.69 17.53 8.04
N GLN A 347 -0.58 17.88 8.07
CA GLN A 347 -1.66 16.91 8.20
C GLN A 347 -1.74 16.04 6.94
N VAL A 348 -1.86 14.72 7.12
CA VAL A 348 -1.95 13.74 6.03
C VAL A 348 -3.26 12.98 6.06
N LEU A 349 -3.84 12.76 7.24
CA LEU A 349 -5.16 12.16 7.41
C LEU A 349 -5.91 12.91 8.52
N SER A 350 -7.23 13.01 8.35
CA SER A 350 -8.15 13.38 9.43
C SER A 350 -9.08 12.20 9.67
N ALA A 351 -9.17 11.71 10.90
CA ALA A 351 -10.22 10.76 11.27
C ALA A 351 -11.48 11.55 11.59
N ALA A 352 -12.47 11.44 10.71
CA ALA A 352 -13.83 11.96 10.89
C ALA A 352 -14.70 10.94 11.63
#